data_AF-A0AAV0VIM2-F1
#
_entry.id   AF-A0AAV0VIM2-F1
#
_cell.length_a   1.000
_cell.length_b   1.000
_cell.length_c   1.000
_cell.angle_alpha   90.00
_cell.angle_beta   90.00
_cell.angle_gamma   90.00
#
_symmetry.space_group_name_H-M   'P 1'
#
loop_
_entity.id
_entity.type
_entity.pdbx_description
1 polymer ?
#
loop_
_entity_poly.entity_id
_entity_poly.type
_entity_poly.pdbx_seq_one_letter_code
_entity_poly.pdbx_strand_id
1 'polypeptide(L)'
;MSTGLKIVATVCDQGATNVAAINKLKDETNRYCMHQNVENWYFGFLIEDVEIVPIFDPPHLLKCIRNNLMTKDVTFTYRGENLTASWSHIKTLYEFDKKNEVNGLRSLPSLKDEHIYPEKMHKMKVKLAAQVFSQRFAAILRLLVDYIPDNSLSEAKGTSEFLYFMDQVFDSVNGSSVKPDKSKTLRCAVSKSSAHVEFWNEAIGVFNSMKFVTKDGKLTTPPCVKNWAITLQPFKYIWGKLNTSFKFLLLRNMNTLESTFGAVRSHGVRNTNPTTIQFVSSLKTLLINNFSSIKSIGNCEITDTGDVLDNLKQFLTVNENTNPSTYFNDTN
;
A
#
# COMPACT_ATOMS: atom_id res chain seq x y z
N MET A 1 16.51 22.90 2.43
CA MET A 1 16.73 21.77 1.48
C MET A 1 17.70 22.11 0.34
N SER A 2 18.80 21.36 0.15
CA SER A 2 19.88 21.64 -0.82
C SER A 2 19.83 20.86 -2.15
N THR A 3 18.90 19.91 -2.33
CA THR A 3 18.88 18.98 -3.48
C THR A 3 17.94 19.39 -4.63
N GLY A 4 17.19 20.50 -4.49
CA GLY A 4 16.18 20.95 -5.46
C GLY A 4 14.91 20.09 -5.54
N LEU A 5 14.84 18.96 -4.84
CA LEU A 5 13.66 18.10 -4.79
C LEU A 5 12.57 18.70 -3.89
N LYS A 6 11.32 18.63 -4.36
CA LYS A 6 10.14 19.06 -3.61
C LYS A 6 9.41 17.84 -3.06
N ILE A 7 9.49 17.63 -1.75
CA ILE A 7 8.80 16.53 -1.07
C ILE A 7 7.32 16.91 -0.89
N VAL A 8 6.43 16.13 -1.49
CA VAL A 8 4.96 16.38 -1.44
C VAL A 8 4.26 15.47 -0.42
N ALA A 9 4.80 14.27 -0.20
CA ALA A 9 4.16 13.27 0.64
C ALA A 9 5.18 12.32 1.28
N THR A 10 4.75 11.69 2.37
CA THR A 10 5.46 10.57 3.02
C THR A 10 4.55 9.35 3.05
N VAL A 11 5.14 8.16 2.96
CA VAL A 11 4.43 6.88 3.04
C VAL A 11 5.03 6.05 4.17
N CYS A 12 4.19 5.55 5.07
CA CYS A 12 4.63 4.68 6.17
C CYS A 12 3.62 3.56 6.45
N ASP A 13 4.00 2.56 7.24
CA ASP A 13 3.02 1.62 7.78
C ASP A 13 2.18 2.27 8.91
N GLN A 14 1.19 1.53 9.41
CA GLN A 14 0.33 2.00 10.51
C GLN A 14 0.83 1.60 11.90
N GLY A 15 2.13 1.33 12.06
CA GLY A 15 2.73 1.04 13.35
C GLY A 15 2.49 2.17 14.34
N ALA A 16 2.29 1.85 15.62
CA ALA A 16 1.93 2.83 16.65
C ALA A 16 2.90 4.01 16.71
N THR A 17 4.21 3.75 16.56
CA THR A 17 5.26 4.77 16.52
C THR A 17 5.11 5.71 15.31
N ASN A 18 4.80 5.18 14.13
CA ASN A 18 4.60 5.99 12.92
C ASN A 18 3.34 6.86 13.04
N VAL A 19 2.26 6.30 13.57
CA VAL A 19 1.03 7.05 13.84
C VAL A 19 1.29 8.17 14.87
N ALA A 20 2.01 7.88 15.95
CA ALA A 20 2.36 8.88 16.96
C ALA A 20 3.26 9.99 16.39
N ALA A 21 4.23 9.64 15.55
CA ALA A 21 5.10 10.61 14.88
C ALA A 21 4.30 11.54 13.96
N ILE A 22 3.41 11.01 13.13
CA ILE A 22 2.53 11.82 12.25
C ILE A 22 1.68 12.77 13.08
N ASN A 23 1.06 12.28 14.17
CA ASN A 23 0.22 13.12 15.03
C ASN A 23 1.04 14.24 15.67
N LYS A 24 2.23 13.94 16.19
CA LYS A 24 3.12 14.95 16.77
C LYS A 24 3.48 16.05 15.77
N LEU A 25 3.81 15.69 14.52
CA LEU A 25 4.15 16.66 13.47
C LEU A 25 2.94 17.54 13.08
N LYS A 26 1.74 16.94 13.04
CA LYS A 26 0.50 17.69 12.84
C LYS A 26 0.22 18.66 13.98
N ASP A 27 0.45 18.23 15.23
CA ASP A 27 0.28 19.07 16.41
C ASP A 27 1.30 20.23 16.48
N GLU A 28 2.53 20.00 16.01
CA GLU A 28 3.52 21.06 15.81
C GLU A 28 3.06 22.09 14.77
N THR A 29 2.51 21.61 13.64
CA THR A 29 1.93 22.47 12.61
C THR A 29 0.74 23.27 13.14
N ASN A 30 -0.16 22.63 13.89
CA ASN A 30 -1.29 23.29 14.54
C ASN A 30 -0.81 24.42 15.47
N ARG A 31 0.19 24.14 16.32
CA ARG A 31 0.77 25.15 17.22
C ARG A 31 1.41 26.30 16.45
N TYR A 32 2.15 26.02 15.38
CA TYR A 32 2.73 27.05 14.53
C TYR A 32 1.65 27.97 13.94
N CYS A 33 0.59 27.41 13.33
CA CYS A 33 -0.53 28.20 12.80
C CYS A 33 -1.21 29.04 13.89
N MET A 34 -1.44 28.47 15.08
CA MET A 34 -2.00 29.20 16.22
C MET A 34 -1.11 30.38 16.65
N HIS A 35 0.20 30.18 16.74
CA HIS A 35 1.15 31.26 17.09
C HIS A 35 1.18 32.38 16.05
N GLN A 36 0.97 32.05 14.77
CA GLN A 36 0.86 33.02 13.68
C GLN A 36 -0.54 33.62 13.55
N ASN A 37 -1.49 33.23 14.41
CA ASN A 37 -2.90 33.63 14.35
C ASN A 37 -3.55 33.35 12.98
N VAL A 38 -3.20 32.23 12.36
CA VAL A 38 -3.77 31.75 11.09
C VAL A 38 -4.50 30.43 11.30
N GLU A 39 -5.60 30.24 10.57
CA GLU A 39 -6.33 28.98 10.57
C GLU A 39 -5.53 27.89 9.85
N ASN A 40 -5.52 26.67 10.39
CA ASN A 40 -4.81 25.56 9.78
C ASN A 40 -5.65 24.87 8.68
N TRP A 41 -5.29 25.14 7.43
CA TRP A 41 -5.90 24.53 6.24
C TRP A 41 -5.07 23.37 5.64
N TYR A 42 -3.95 23.00 6.27
CA TYR A 42 -3.07 21.94 5.78
C TYR A 42 -3.67 20.55 6.06
N PHE A 43 -3.59 19.66 5.07
CA PHE A 43 -3.94 18.25 5.24
C PHE A 43 -2.84 17.49 5.97
N GLY A 44 -1.60 17.86 5.69
CA GLY A 44 -0.37 17.27 6.21
C GLY A 44 0.21 17.98 7.42
N PHE A 45 1.53 18.04 7.45
CA PHE A 45 2.33 18.80 8.43
C PHE A 45 3.38 19.63 7.69
N LEU A 46 3.86 20.70 8.32
CA LEU A 46 4.88 21.59 7.74
C LEU A 46 6.28 21.18 8.17
N ILE A 47 7.22 21.18 7.22
CA ILE A 47 8.67 21.12 7.45
C ILE A 47 9.30 22.22 6.62
N GLU A 48 10.01 23.16 7.25
CA GLU A 48 10.58 24.34 6.57
C GLU A 48 9.54 25.07 5.68
N ASP A 49 8.33 25.30 6.22
CA ASP A 49 7.16 25.90 5.53
C ASP A 49 6.66 25.12 4.29
N VAL A 50 7.16 23.92 4.04
CA VAL A 50 6.67 23.01 3.00
C VAL A 50 5.71 22.01 3.63
N GLU A 51 4.48 21.95 3.10
CA GLU A 51 3.52 20.93 3.52
C GLU A 51 3.87 19.56 2.95
N ILE A 52 3.94 18.59 3.85
CA ILE A 52 4.15 17.17 3.54
C ILE A 52 2.92 16.39 3.97
N VAL A 53 2.31 15.69 3.01
CA VAL A 53 1.09 14.92 3.23
C VAL A 53 1.41 13.47 3.65
N PRO A 54 0.99 13.00 4.84
CA PRO A 54 1.21 11.62 5.27
C PRO A 54 0.20 10.66 4.64
N ILE A 55 0.68 9.48 4.22
CA ILE A 55 -0.09 8.42 3.59
C ILE A 55 0.28 7.09 4.26
N PHE A 56 -0.70 6.23 4.54
CA PHE A 56 -0.41 4.87 4.98
C PHE A 56 -0.26 3.92 3.80
N ASP A 57 0.65 2.95 3.94
CA ASP A 57 0.98 1.95 2.94
C ASP A 57 -0.25 1.09 2.54
N PRO A 58 -0.82 1.26 1.32
CA PRO A 58 -2.00 0.52 0.89
C PRO A 58 -1.82 -1.02 0.87
N PRO A 59 -0.72 -1.59 0.31
CA PRO A 59 -0.35 -3.00 0.52
C PRO A 59 -0.42 -3.49 1.96
N HIS A 60 0.05 -2.72 2.93
CA HIS A 60 -0.05 -3.08 4.34
C HIS A 60 -1.52 -3.07 4.82
N LEU A 61 -2.27 -2.02 4.48
CA LEU A 61 -3.68 -1.91 4.84
C LEU A 61 -4.53 -3.06 4.26
N LEU A 62 -4.26 -3.47 3.01
CA LEU A 62 -4.92 -4.62 2.38
C LEU A 62 -4.69 -5.93 3.17
N LYS A 63 -3.43 -6.18 3.57
CA LYS A 63 -3.08 -7.34 4.41
C LYS A 63 -3.84 -7.31 5.74
N CYS A 64 -3.98 -6.14 6.36
CA CYS A 64 -4.69 -6.00 7.62
C CYS A 64 -6.20 -6.24 7.50
N ILE A 65 -6.82 -5.79 6.41
CA ILE A 65 -8.22 -6.13 6.11
C ILE A 65 -8.39 -7.65 5.95
N ARG A 66 -7.54 -8.30 5.15
CA ARG A 66 -7.52 -9.78 5.02
C ARG A 66 -7.38 -10.45 6.38
N ASN A 67 -6.41 -10.01 7.18
CA ASN A 67 -6.13 -10.62 8.48
C ASN A 67 -7.30 -10.51 9.46
N ASN A 68 -8.04 -9.38 9.46
CA ASN A 68 -9.24 -9.25 10.27
C ASN A 68 -10.36 -10.14 9.75
N LEU A 69 -10.60 -10.15 8.42
CA LEU A 69 -11.65 -10.95 7.79
C LEU A 69 -11.53 -12.45 8.11
N MET A 70 -10.30 -12.98 8.19
CA MET A 70 -10.07 -14.38 8.59
C MET A 70 -10.65 -14.78 9.94
N THR A 71 -10.83 -13.81 10.84
CA THR A 71 -11.21 -14.06 12.24
C THR A 71 -12.56 -13.46 12.63
N LYS A 72 -13.08 -12.56 11.79
CA LYS A 72 -14.24 -11.70 12.06
C LYS A 72 -14.97 -11.46 10.75
N ASP A 73 -16.28 -11.42 10.81
CA ASP A 73 -17.08 -10.97 9.66
C ASP A 73 -17.03 -9.45 9.57
N VAL A 74 -17.25 -8.89 8.39
CA VAL A 74 -17.30 -7.43 8.18
C VAL A 74 -18.69 -7.05 7.68
N THR A 75 -19.31 -6.10 8.36
CA THR A 75 -20.54 -5.43 7.94
C THR A 75 -20.21 -4.06 7.36
N PHE A 76 -20.88 -3.69 6.27
CA PHE A 76 -20.62 -2.43 5.57
C PHE A 76 -21.83 -2.01 4.73
N THR A 77 -21.97 -0.72 4.49
CA THR A 77 -22.98 -0.18 3.59
C THR A 77 -22.35 0.08 2.23
N TYR A 78 -22.89 -0.51 1.18
CA TYR A 78 -22.44 -0.30 -0.19
C TYR A 78 -23.63 -0.11 -1.12
N ARG A 79 -23.65 1.02 -1.84
CA ARG A 79 -24.72 1.39 -2.79
C ARG A 79 -26.14 1.31 -2.20
N GLY A 80 -26.28 1.68 -0.93
CA GLY A 80 -27.56 1.71 -0.22
C GLY A 80 -27.95 0.40 0.47
N GLU A 81 -27.18 -0.68 0.29
CA GLU A 81 -27.44 -1.97 0.94
C GLU A 81 -26.49 -2.18 2.12
N ASN A 82 -27.01 -2.75 3.22
CA ASN A 82 -26.19 -3.24 4.32
C ASN A 82 -25.80 -4.70 4.05
N LEU A 83 -24.51 -4.94 3.91
CA LEU A 83 -23.95 -6.21 3.49
C LEU A 83 -23.02 -6.77 4.56
N THR A 84 -22.91 -8.11 4.59
CA THR A 84 -21.97 -8.83 5.44
C THR A 84 -21.06 -9.69 4.57
N ALA A 85 -19.75 -9.63 4.84
CA ALA A 85 -18.77 -10.51 4.23
C ALA A 85 -18.11 -11.41 5.26
N SER A 86 -17.92 -12.68 4.91
CA SER A 86 -17.32 -13.68 5.78
C SER A 86 -16.21 -14.46 5.08
N TRP A 87 -15.17 -14.82 5.83
CA TRP A 87 -14.12 -15.71 5.34
C TRP A 87 -14.63 -17.12 5.07
N SER A 88 -15.72 -17.54 5.72
CA SER A 88 -16.33 -18.86 5.49
C SER A 88 -16.73 -19.03 4.02
N HIS A 89 -17.38 -18.03 3.42
CA HIS A 89 -17.77 -18.04 2.00
C HIS A 89 -16.56 -18.14 1.07
N ILE A 90 -15.47 -17.44 1.39
CA ILE A 90 -14.20 -17.49 0.64
C ILE A 90 -13.62 -18.91 0.70
N LYS A 91 -13.59 -19.51 1.89
CA LYS A 91 -13.10 -20.87 2.10
C LYS A 91 -13.96 -21.90 1.35
N THR A 92 -15.28 -21.82 1.47
CA THR A 92 -16.23 -22.71 0.79
C THR A 92 -16.07 -22.65 -0.72
N LEU A 93 -15.95 -21.45 -1.31
CA LEU A 93 -15.72 -21.31 -2.74
C LEU A 93 -14.39 -21.94 -3.16
N TYR A 94 -13.31 -21.67 -2.41
CA TYR A 94 -12.01 -22.27 -2.73
C TYR A 94 -12.06 -23.80 -2.69
N GLU A 95 -12.71 -24.39 -1.69
CA GLU A 95 -12.83 -25.84 -1.56
C GLU A 95 -13.68 -26.44 -2.68
N PHE A 96 -14.75 -25.76 -3.09
CA PHE A 96 -15.54 -26.12 -4.25
C PHE A 96 -14.72 -26.07 -5.55
N ASP A 97 -14.01 -24.97 -5.79
CA ASP A 97 -13.14 -24.80 -6.97
C ASP A 97 -11.99 -25.80 -6.99
N LYS A 98 -11.41 -26.13 -5.83
CA LYS A 98 -10.34 -27.12 -5.71
C LYS A 98 -10.84 -28.54 -5.99
N LYS A 99 -12.06 -28.90 -5.57
CA LYS A 99 -12.66 -30.20 -5.92
C LYS A 99 -12.81 -30.39 -7.43
N ASN A 100 -13.04 -29.31 -8.19
CA ASN A 100 -13.12 -29.37 -9.65
C ASN A 100 -11.78 -29.65 -10.35
N GLU A 101 -10.65 -29.66 -9.63
CA GLU A 101 -9.33 -30.00 -10.17
C GLU A 101 -9.29 -31.39 -10.81
N VAL A 102 -10.12 -32.33 -10.34
CA VAL A 102 -10.27 -33.67 -10.93
C VAL A 102 -10.75 -33.63 -12.39
N ASN A 103 -11.46 -32.58 -12.77
CA ASN A 103 -11.95 -32.35 -14.13
C ASN A 103 -10.93 -31.61 -15.00
N GLY A 104 -9.73 -31.32 -14.49
CA GLY A 104 -8.65 -30.63 -15.20
C GLY A 104 -8.84 -29.11 -15.37
N LEU A 105 -9.91 -28.53 -14.81
CA LEU A 105 -10.20 -27.11 -14.94
C LEU A 105 -10.63 -26.49 -13.60
N ARG A 106 -9.86 -25.47 -13.17
CA ARG A 106 -10.22 -24.62 -12.04
C ARG A 106 -10.58 -23.22 -12.52
N SER A 107 -11.63 -22.65 -11.92
CA SER A 107 -12.01 -21.25 -12.10
C SER A 107 -11.03 -20.33 -11.36
N LEU A 108 -10.37 -20.77 -10.28
CA LEU A 108 -9.41 -19.95 -9.52
C LEU A 108 -8.03 -20.64 -9.40
N PRO A 109 -7.34 -20.94 -10.52
CA PRO A 109 -6.13 -21.77 -10.51
C PRO A 109 -4.93 -21.11 -9.80
N SER A 110 -4.96 -19.78 -9.67
CA SER A 110 -3.90 -19.05 -8.97
C SER A 110 -3.99 -19.18 -7.45
N LEU A 111 -5.14 -19.60 -6.92
CA LEU A 111 -5.34 -19.79 -5.49
C LEU A 111 -4.87 -21.18 -5.06
N LYS A 112 -4.17 -21.16 -3.94
CA LYS A 112 -3.55 -22.31 -3.29
C LYS A 112 -3.87 -22.29 -1.80
N ASP A 113 -3.58 -23.38 -1.12
CA ASP A 113 -3.84 -23.53 0.31
C ASP A 113 -3.28 -22.37 1.16
N GLU A 114 -2.11 -21.84 0.79
CA GLU A 114 -1.46 -20.68 1.44
C GLU A 114 -2.29 -19.38 1.39
N HIS A 115 -3.32 -19.30 0.53
CA HIS A 115 -4.21 -18.14 0.43
C HIS A 115 -5.36 -18.20 1.43
N ILE A 116 -5.78 -19.41 1.82
CA ILE A 116 -7.08 -19.65 2.47
C ILE A 116 -6.90 -20.15 3.89
N TYR A 117 -5.98 -21.10 4.08
CA TYR A 117 -5.81 -21.81 5.34
C TYR A 117 -4.80 -21.08 6.25
N PRO A 118 -5.20 -20.54 7.42
CA PRO A 118 -4.34 -19.72 8.26
C PRO A 118 -3.04 -20.37 8.68
N GLU A 119 -3.03 -21.70 8.87
CA GLU A 119 -1.87 -22.49 9.28
C GLU A 119 -0.82 -22.66 8.16
N LYS A 120 -1.23 -22.49 6.90
CA LYS A 120 -0.34 -22.52 5.72
C LYS A 120 -0.04 -21.11 5.20
N MET A 121 -0.67 -20.09 5.77
CA MET A 121 -0.70 -18.76 5.20
C MET A 121 0.54 -17.94 5.52
N HIS A 122 1.16 -17.39 4.49
CA HIS A 122 2.16 -16.35 4.65
C HIS A 122 1.48 -14.98 4.84
N LYS A 123 1.10 -14.65 6.09
CA LYS A 123 0.34 -13.44 6.45
C LYS A 123 0.96 -12.12 5.97
N MET A 124 2.27 -12.09 5.72
CA MET A 124 2.99 -10.89 5.26
C MET A 124 3.05 -10.75 3.73
N LYS A 125 2.72 -11.79 2.95
CA LYS A 125 2.75 -11.73 1.48
C LYS A 125 1.52 -11.01 0.94
N VAL A 126 1.70 -9.77 0.49
CA VAL A 126 0.64 -8.93 -0.12
C VAL A 126 0.00 -9.60 -1.32
N LYS A 127 0.79 -10.29 -2.16
CA LYS A 127 0.31 -11.02 -3.32
C LYS A 127 -0.85 -11.98 -2.98
N LEU A 128 -0.73 -12.72 -1.88
CA LEU A 128 -1.77 -13.67 -1.46
C LEU A 128 -3.07 -12.95 -1.07
N ALA A 129 -2.96 -11.82 -0.36
CA ALA A 129 -4.13 -11.01 -0.01
C ALA A 129 -4.81 -10.41 -1.26
N ALA A 130 -4.03 -9.84 -2.18
CA ALA A 130 -4.54 -9.27 -3.42
C ALA A 130 -5.22 -10.31 -4.33
N GLN A 131 -4.72 -11.56 -4.36
CA GLN A 131 -5.36 -12.63 -5.14
C GLN A 131 -6.70 -13.09 -4.53
N VAL A 132 -6.84 -13.08 -3.20
CA VAL A 132 -8.12 -13.35 -2.53
C VAL A 132 -9.13 -12.23 -2.82
N PHE A 133 -8.71 -10.97 -2.69
CA PHE A 133 -9.51 -9.80 -3.04
C PHE A 133 -9.49 -9.48 -4.52
N SER A 134 -9.47 -10.47 -5.42
CA SER A 134 -9.44 -10.20 -6.85
C SER A 134 -10.84 -10.13 -7.44
N GLN A 135 -11.02 -9.29 -8.47
CA GLN A 135 -12.25 -9.24 -9.25
C GLN A 135 -12.67 -10.62 -9.77
N ARG A 136 -11.71 -11.47 -10.17
CA ARG A 136 -12.02 -12.82 -10.64
C ARG A 136 -12.65 -13.67 -9.54
N PHE A 137 -12.12 -13.62 -8.32
CA PHE A 137 -12.74 -14.31 -7.18
C PHE A 137 -14.16 -13.80 -6.96
N ALA A 138 -14.31 -12.48 -6.86
CA ALA A 138 -15.61 -11.85 -6.64
C ALA A 138 -16.64 -12.23 -7.70
N ALA A 139 -16.25 -12.23 -8.99
CA ALA A 139 -17.12 -12.59 -10.10
C ALA A 139 -17.58 -14.05 -10.04
N ILE A 140 -16.67 -14.99 -9.76
CA ILE A 140 -17.05 -16.41 -9.62
C ILE A 140 -17.98 -16.60 -8.43
N LEU A 141 -17.72 -15.94 -7.29
CA LEU A 141 -18.61 -16.02 -6.13
C LEU A 141 -20.00 -15.48 -6.47
N ARG A 142 -20.09 -14.33 -7.15
CA ARG A 142 -21.36 -13.74 -7.58
C ARG A 142 -22.15 -14.67 -8.51
N LEU A 143 -21.49 -15.28 -9.50
CA LEU A 143 -22.13 -16.25 -10.40
C LEU A 143 -22.73 -17.44 -9.62
N LEU A 144 -22.06 -17.93 -8.58
CA LEU A 144 -22.58 -19.04 -7.78
C LEU A 144 -23.74 -18.63 -6.87
N VAL A 145 -23.75 -17.38 -6.41
CA VAL A 145 -24.87 -16.80 -5.65
C VAL A 145 -26.11 -16.67 -6.55
N ASP A 146 -25.93 -16.16 -7.77
CA ASP A 146 -27.06 -15.81 -8.65
C ASP A 146 -27.69 -17.03 -9.36
N TYR A 147 -26.89 -18.06 -9.67
CA TYR A 147 -27.32 -19.14 -10.56
C TYR A 147 -27.41 -20.54 -9.92
N ILE A 148 -27.01 -20.71 -8.66
CA ILE A 148 -27.09 -22.00 -7.97
C ILE A 148 -27.96 -21.85 -6.72
N PRO A 149 -29.29 -22.07 -6.84
CA PRO A 149 -30.18 -22.11 -5.68
C PRO A 149 -29.80 -23.27 -4.73
N ASP A 150 -30.06 -23.08 -3.43
CA ASP A 150 -29.82 -24.07 -2.35
C ASP A 150 -28.37 -24.54 -2.13
N ASN A 151 -27.37 -23.74 -2.53
CA ASN A 151 -25.99 -23.97 -2.11
C ASN A 151 -25.67 -23.25 -0.78
N SER A 152 -24.61 -23.69 -0.10
CA SER A 152 -24.08 -23.04 1.12
C SER A 152 -23.48 -21.65 0.89
N LEU A 153 -23.65 -21.07 -0.30
CA LEU A 153 -23.12 -19.78 -0.72
C LEU A 153 -24.23 -18.79 -1.14
N SER A 154 -25.52 -19.15 -1.00
CA SER A 154 -26.64 -18.26 -1.36
C SER A 154 -26.61 -16.95 -0.57
N GLU A 155 -26.07 -16.97 0.65
CA GLU A 155 -25.88 -15.79 1.51
C GLU A 155 -24.56 -15.01 1.22
N ALA A 156 -23.77 -15.44 0.24
CA ALA A 156 -22.45 -14.88 -0.03
C ALA A 156 -22.45 -13.60 -0.87
N LYS A 157 -23.62 -13.03 -1.22
CA LYS A 157 -23.73 -11.76 -1.98
C LYS A 157 -22.84 -10.68 -1.39
N GLY A 158 -22.95 -10.43 -0.09
CA GLY A 158 -22.16 -9.41 0.60
C GLY A 158 -20.65 -9.69 0.57
N THR A 159 -20.24 -10.95 0.53
CA THR A 159 -18.82 -11.32 0.34
C THR A 159 -18.35 -11.01 -1.07
N SER A 160 -19.14 -11.33 -2.09
CA SER A 160 -18.78 -11.01 -3.48
C SER A 160 -18.61 -9.50 -3.71
N GLU A 161 -19.53 -8.68 -3.17
CA GLU A 161 -19.43 -7.22 -3.21
C GLU A 161 -18.20 -6.71 -2.46
N PHE A 162 -17.92 -7.26 -1.27
CA PHE A 162 -16.75 -6.86 -0.50
C PHE A 162 -15.43 -7.14 -1.21
N LEU A 163 -15.29 -8.34 -1.81
CA LEU A 163 -14.10 -8.71 -2.56
C LEU A 163 -13.89 -7.78 -3.76
N TYR A 164 -14.98 -7.49 -4.50
CA TYR A 164 -14.93 -6.59 -5.64
C TYR A 164 -14.61 -5.14 -5.23
N PHE A 165 -15.22 -4.66 -4.15
CA PHE A 165 -14.93 -3.34 -3.59
C PHE A 165 -13.44 -3.21 -3.21
N MET A 166 -12.89 -4.17 -2.47
CA MET A 166 -11.49 -4.14 -2.05
C MET A 166 -10.51 -4.25 -3.23
N ASP A 167 -10.86 -5.03 -4.26
CA ASP A 167 -10.13 -5.11 -5.53
C ASP A 167 -10.04 -3.72 -6.19
N GLN A 168 -11.17 -3.03 -6.34
CA GLN A 168 -11.23 -1.69 -6.92
C GLN A 168 -10.45 -0.65 -6.10
N VAL A 169 -10.58 -0.70 -4.76
CA VAL A 169 -9.79 0.15 -3.85
C VAL A 169 -8.31 -0.04 -4.09
N PHE A 170 -7.84 -1.29 -4.11
CA PHE A 170 -6.42 -1.57 -4.26
C PHE A 170 -5.90 -1.20 -5.66
N ASP A 171 -6.66 -1.48 -6.72
CA ASP A 171 -6.30 -1.10 -8.09
C ASP A 171 -6.19 0.43 -8.24
N SER A 172 -7.08 1.19 -7.61
CA SER A 172 -7.11 2.67 -7.66
C SER A 172 -5.87 3.34 -7.06
N VAL A 173 -5.09 2.63 -6.24
CA VAL A 173 -3.88 3.15 -5.58
C VAL A 173 -2.61 2.41 -5.99
N ASN A 174 -2.72 1.46 -6.92
CA ASN A 174 -1.61 0.57 -7.32
C ASN A 174 -1.49 0.42 -8.86
N GLY A 175 -2.11 1.33 -9.62
CA GLY A 175 -2.00 1.39 -11.08
C GLY A 175 -0.60 1.76 -11.56
N SER A 176 -0.10 1.04 -12.57
CA SER A 176 1.20 1.32 -13.22
C SER A 176 1.10 1.79 -14.67
N SER A 177 -0.05 1.61 -15.32
CA SER A 177 -0.28 2.06 -16.69
C SER A 177 -0.89 3.46 -16.68
N VAL A 178 -0.59 4.26 -17.71
CA VAL A 178 -1.24 5.57 -17.86
C VAL A 178 -2.72 5.41 -18.21
N LYS A 179 -3.04 4.42 -19.03
CA LYS A 179 -4.41 4.14 -19.48
C LYS A 179 -5.01 2.95 -18.73
N PRO A 180 -6.33 2.94 -18.52
CA PRO A 180 -7.04 1.80 -17.93
C PRO A 180 -7.04 0.58 -18.84
N ASP A 181 -7.11 -0.59 -18.22
CA ASP A 181 -7.50 -1.82 -18.89
C ASP A 181 -9.04 -1.83 -19.04
N LYS A 182 -9.56 -2.50 -20.07
CA LYS A 182 -11.00 -2.62 -20.36
C LYS A 182 -11.79 -3.14 -19.15
N SER A 183 -11.24 -4.11 -18.43
CA SER A 183 -11.90 -4.72 -17.27
C SER A 183 -11.55 -4.05 -15.93
N LYS A 184 -10.50 -3.22 -15.89
CA LYS A 184 -9.95 -2.60 -14.66
C LYS A 184 -9.77 -1.10 -14.86
N THR A 185 -10.89 -0.37 -14.77
CA THR A 185 -10.94 1.07 -15.06
C THR A 185 -10.14 1.93 -14.08
N LEU A 186 -9.97 1.47 -12.83
CA LEU A 186 -9.21 2.16 -11.79
C LEU A 186 -7.74 1.74 -11.72
N ARG A 187 -7.33 0.68 -12.44
CA ARG A 187 -5.94 0.21 -12.43
C ARG A 187 -5.09 1.00 -13.42
N CYS A 188 -5.03 2.31 -13.25
CA CYS A 188 -4.27 3.21 -14.12
C CYS A 188 -3.78 4.44 -13.35
N ALA A 189 -3.16 5.38 -14.07
CA ALA A 189 -2.76 6.64 -13.49
C ALA A 189 -3.99 7.51 -13.17
N VAL A 190 -3.89 8.26 -12.08
CA VAL A 190 -4.87 9.29 -11.73
C VAL A 190 -4.73 10.43 -12.73
N SER A 191 -5.83 10.84 -13.35
CA SER A 191 -5.89 11.95 -14.30
C SER A 191 -7.19 12.73 -14.15
N LYS A 192 -7.32 13.88 -14.83
CA LYS A 192 -8.54 14.70 -14.79
C LYS A 192 -9.78 13.97 -15.32
N SER A 193 -9.61 13.01 -16.21
CA SER A 193 -10.70 12.23 -16.82
C SER A 193 -10.90 10.85 -16.19
N SER A 194 -10.06 10.47 -15.22
CA SER A 194 -10.17 9.17 -14.56
C SER A 194 -11.20 9.20 -13.43
N ALA A 195 -11.88 8.07 -13.19
CA ALA A 195 -12.93 7.95 -12.17
C ALA A 195 -12.39 7.87 -10.71
N HIS A 196 -11.09 8.07 -10.48
CA HIS A 196 -10.45 7.87 -9.18
C HIS A 196 -11.06 8.73 -8.08
N VAL A 197 -11.24 10.04 -8.31
CA VAL A 197 -11.73 10.97 -7.27
C VAL A 197 -13.17 10.64 -6.86
N GLU A 198 -14.04 10.34 -7.83
CA GLU A 198 -15.42 9.94 -7.58
C GLU A 198 -15.47 8.63 -6.79
N PHE A 199 -14.74 7.62 -7.24
CA PHE A 199 -14.64 6.33 -6.57
C PHE A 199 -14.06 6.44 -5.16
N TRP A 200 -13.04 7.27 -4.94
CA TRP A 200 -12.48 7.46 -3.59
C TRP A 200 -13.50 8.08 -2.63
N ASN A 201 -14.34 9.02 -3.08
CA ASN A 201 -15.40 9.56 -2.23
C ASN A 201 -16.41 8.47 -1.83
N GLU A 202 -16.82 7.60 -2.77
CA GLU A 202 -17.67 6.43 -2.46
C GLU A 202 -16.97 5.50 -1.47
N ALA A 203 -15.72 5.11 -1.76
CA ALA A 203 -14.95 4.17 -0.95
C ALA A 203 -14.72 4.68 0.48
N ILE A 204 -14.47 5.97 0.67
CA ILE A 204 -14.38 6.59 2.00
C ILE A 204 -15.69 6.41 2.77
N GLY A 205 -16.84 6.60 2.11
CA GLY A 205 -18.16 6.33 2.70
C GLY A 205 -18.31 4.88 3.15
N VAL A 206 -17.92 3.93 2.30
CA VAL A 206 -17.95 2.49 2.64
C VAL A 206 -17.05 2.19 3.84
N PHE A 207 -15.79 2.66 3.85
CA PHE A 207 -14.88 2.45 4.97
C PHE A 207 -15.40 3.06 6.27
N ASN A 208 -16.04 4.23 6.22
CA ASN A 208 -16.63 4.86 7.42
C ASN A 208 -17.81 4.04 7.99
N SER A 209 -18.54 3.31 7.15
CA SER A 209 -19.61 2.40 7.57
C SER A 209 -19.10 1.04 8.09
N MET A 210 -17.86 0.65 7.76
CA MET A 210 -17.35 -0.70 8.03
C MET A 210 -17.17 -1.00 9.52
N LYS A 211 -17.73 -2.13 9.96
CA LYS A 211 -17.53 -2.71 11.29
C LYS A 211 -17.18 -4.19 11.16
N PHE A 212 -16.27 -4.66 12.00
CA PHE A 212 -15.93 -6.07 12.11
C PHE A 212 -16.65 -6.69 13.32
N VAL A 213 -17.38 -7.76 13.07
CA VAL A 213 -18.13 -8.54 14.07
C VAL A 213 -17.27 -9.72 14.50
N THR A 214 -16.97 -9.76 15.80
CA THR A 214 -16.28 -10.90 16.42
C THR A 214 -17.22 -12.10 16.58
N LYS A 215 -16.66 -13.29 16.88
CA LYS A 215 -17.46 -14.51 17.07
C LYS A 215 -18.47 -14.39 18.23
N ASP A 216 -18.15 -13.58 19.23
CA ASP A 216 -19.01 -13.22 20.37
C ASP A 216 -20.04 -12.12 20.02
N GLY A 217 -20.11 -11.68 18.76
CA GLY A 217 -21.07 -10.67 18.29
C GLY A 217 -20.65 -9.22 18.56
N LYS A 218 -19.51 -8.98 19.22
CA LYS A 218 -19.02 -7.63 19.51
C LYS A 218 -18.54 -6.93 18.24
N LEU A 219 -19.05 -5.73 18.02
CA LEU A 219 -18.63 -4.82 16.95
C LEU A 219 -17.31 -4.14 17.29
N THR A 220 -16.37 -4.18 16.34
CA THR A 220 -15.04 -3.56 16.46
C THR A 220 -14.67 -2.85 15.16
N THR A 221 -13.88 -1.78 15.22
CA THR A 221 -13.31 -1.15 14.02
C THR A 221 -11.79 -1.26 14.11
N PRO A 222 -11.16 -2.17 13.35
CA PRO A 222 -9.71 -2.25 13.29
C PRO A 222 -9.11 -0.94 12.76
N PRO A 223 -7.92 -0.53 13.24
CA PRO A 223 -7.27 0.71 12.78
C PRO A 223 -7.14 0.83 11.26
N CYS A 224 -6.92 -0.30 10.57
CA CYS A 224 -6.77 -0.31 9.11
C CYS A 224 -7.99 0.19 8.35
N VAL A 225 -9.21 0.07 8.90
CA VAL A 225 -10.44 0.61 8.28
C VAL A 225 -10.39 2.13 8.26
N LYS A 226 -10.14 2.74 9.43
CA LYS A 226 -9.97 4.19 9.55
C LYS A 226 -8.80 4.68 8.71
N ASN A 227 -7.69 3.93 8.71
CA ASN A 227 -6.49 4.30 7.96
C ASN A 227 -6.68 4.21 6.45
N TRP A 228 -7.52 3.30 5.94
CA TRP A 228 -7.93 3.32 4.53
C TRP A 228 -8.67 4.60 4.16
N ALA A 229 -9.68 4.99 4.94
CA ALA A 229 -10.41 6.25 4.72
C ALA A 229 -9.45 7.47 4.80
N ILE A 230 -8.56 7.48 5.79
CA ILE A 230 -7.52 8.52 5.95
C ILE A 230 -6.49 8.49 4.82
N THR A 231 -6.28 7.37 4.13
CA THR A 231 -5.29 7.25 3.04
C THR A 231 -5.85 7.71 1.69
N LEU A 232 -7.13 7.49 1.44
CA LEU A 232 -7.77 7.92 0.19
C LEU A 232 -7.92 9.45 0.09
N GLN A 233 -8.13 10.13 1.22
CA GLN A 233 -8.24 11.60 1.27
C GLN A 233 -6.94 12.33 0.83
N PRO A 234 -5.73 11.98 1.32
CA PRO A 234 -4.43 12.43 0.82
C PRO A 234 -4.27 12.31 -0.68
N PHE A 235 -4.62 11.17 -1.28
CA PHE A 235 -4.44 10.98 -2.72
C PHE A 235 -5.28 11.98 -3.52
N LYS A 236 -6.52 12.22 -3.09
CA LYS A 236 -7.39 13.27 -3.65
C LYS A 236 -6.77 14.66 -3.47
N TYR A 237 -6.29 14.98 -2.28
CA TYR A 237 -5.68 16.28 -1.96
C TYR A 237 -4.42 16.55 -2.80
N ILE A 238 -3.51 15.57 -2.86
CA ILE A 238 -2.27 15.64 -3.64
C ILE A 238 -2.59 15.80 -5.13
N TRP A 239 -3.51 15.00 -5.67
CA TRP A 239 -3.92 15.14 -7.06
C TRP A 239 -4.51 16.53 -7.34
N GLY A 240 -5.32 17.06 -6.41
CA GLY A 240 -5.84 18.43 -6.48
C GLY A 240 -4.75 19.49 -6.65
N LYS A 241 -3.62 19.34 -5.95
CA LYS A 241 -2.47 20.24 -6.07
C LYS A 241 -1.64 20.04 -7.33
N LEU A 242 -1.50 18.79 -7.78
CA LEU A 242 -0.60 18.43 -8.88
C LEU A 242 -1.27 18.52 -10.26
N ASN A 243 -2.60 18.48 -10.35
CA ASN A 243 -3.32 18.37 -11.63
C ASN A 243 -3.17 19.59 -12.57
N THR A 244 -2.66 20.71 -12.08
CA THR A 244 -2.34 21.90 -12.88
C THR A 244 -1.00 21.76 -13.59
N SER A 245 -0.06 21.05 -12.96
CA SER A 245 1.33 20.90 -13.42
C SER A 245 1.59 19.55 -14.10
N PHE A 246 0.81 18.52 -13.75
CA PHE A 246 1.01 17.15 -14.22
C PHE A 246 -0.23 16.61 -14.94
N LYS A 247 -0.01 15.90 -16.05
CA LYS A 247 -1.08 15.26 -16.83
C LYS A 247 -1.71 14.07 -16.11
N PHE A 248 -0.91 13.34 -15.34
CA PHE A 248 -1.33 12.18 -14.57
C PHE A 248 -0.40 11.91 -13.38
N LEU A 249 -0.84 11.08 -12.44
CA LEU A 249 -0.08 10.63 -11.27
C LEU A 249 -0.12 9.09 -11.15
N LEU A 250 1.06 8.46 -11.09
CA LEU A 250 1.19 7.00 -10.91
C LEU A 250 1.40 6.66 -9.43
N LEU A 251 0.35 6.11 -8.79
CA LEU A 251 0.37 5.82 -7.36
C LEU A 251 1.20 4.58 -6.99
N ARG A 252 1.38 3.63 -7.90
CA ARG A 252 2.23 2.44 -7.65
C ARG A 252 3.66 2.79 -7.22
N ASN A 253 4.19 3.90 -7.72
CA ASN A 253 5.56 4.32 -7.43
C ASN A 253 5.72 4.95 -6.04
N MET A 254 4.63 5.19 -5.30
CA MET A 254 4.69 5.80 -3.98
C MET A 254 5.09 4.82 -2.87
N ASN A 255 5.05 3.50 -3.10
CA ASN A 255 5.56 2.50 -2.15
C ASN A 255 6.59 1.55 -2.80
N THR A 256 7.88 1.88 -2.64
CA THR A 256 9.03 1.11 -3.18
C THR A 256 9.97 0.59 -2.08
N LEU A 257 9.67 0.85 -0.80
CA LEU A 257 10.56 0.49 0.30
C LEU A 257 10.70 -1.03 0.44
N GLU A 258 9.58 -1.76 0.37
CA GLU A 258 9.57 -3.22 0.48
C GLU A 258 10.32 -3.91 -0.68
N SER A 259 10.30 -3.34 -1.89
CA SER A 259 11.10 -3.87 -3.00
C SER A 259 12.60 -3.67 -2.76
N THR A 260 12.98 -2.59 -2.12
CA THR A 260 14.39 -2.33 -1.73
C THR A 260 14.84 -3.35 -0.69
N PHE A 261 14.05 -3.60 0.35
CA PHE A 261 14.35 -4.66 1.32
C PHE A 261 14.37 -6.06 0.69
N GLY A 262 13.49 -6.31 -0.28
CA GLY A 262 13.52 -7.53 -1.10
C GLY A 262 14.83 -7.71 -1.85
N ALA A 263 15.31 -6.64 -2.52
CA ALA A 263 16.58 -6.66 -3.23
C ALA A 263 17.77 -6.92 -2.28
N VAL A 264 17.78 -6.29 -1.09
CA VAL A 264 18.83 -6.53 -0.08
C VAL A 264 18.84 -8.00 0.38
N ARG A 265 17.67 -8.57 0.72
CA ARG A 265 17.59 -9.99 1.10
C ARG A 265 17.97 -10.93 -0.03
N SER A 266 17.64 -10.58 -1.28
CA SER A 266 18.01 -11.37 -2.46
C SER A 266 19.52 -11.33 -2.71
N HIS A 267 20.20 -10.22 -2.41
CA HIS A 267 21.65 -10.10 -2.53
C HIS A 267 22.38 -11.08 -1.59
N GLY A 268 21.80 -11.37 -0.42
CA GLY A 268 22.32 -12.37 0.51
C GLY A 268 22.15 -13.83 0.05
N VAL A 269 21.43 -14.09 -1.05
CA VAL A 269 21.11 -15.41 -1.64
C VAL A 269 20.54 -16.40 -0.61
N ARG A 270 21.41 -17.12 0.12
CA ARG A 270 21.02 -18.07 1.18
C ARG A 270 20.79 -17.38 2.52
N ASN A 271 21.38 -16.22 2.75
CA ASN A 271 21.18 -15.42 3.94
C ASN A 271 20.11 -14.34 3.70
N THR A 272 18.85 -14.70 3.87
CA THR A 272 17.72 -13.76 3.72
C THR A 272 17.44 -12.94 4.99
N ASN A 273 18.25 -13.07 6.04
CA ASN A 273 18.14 -12.32 7.29
C ASN A 273 19.50 -11.67 7.65
N PRO A 274 19.92 -10.62 6.91
CA PRO A 274 21.23 -10.03 7.07
C PRO A 274 21.39 -9.34 8.44
N THR A 275 22.59 -9.39 9.00
CA THR A 275 22.98 -8.51 10.11
C THR A 275 23.05 -7.04 9.65
N THR A 276 23.10 -6.08 10.56
CA THR A 276 23.21 -4.65 10.22
C THR A 276 24.38 -4.36 9.28
N ILE A 277 25.54 -4.97 9.51
CA ILE A 277 26.74 -4.80 8.67
C ILE A 277 26.50 -5.37 7.26
N GLN A 278 25.88 -6.55 7.17
CA GLN A 278 25.53 -7.18 5.89
C GLN A 278 24.47 -6.39 5.13
N PHE A 279 23.50 -5.80 5.84
CA PHE A 279 22.51 -4.91 5.26
C PHE A 279 23.16 -3.67 4.64
N VAL A 280 24.03 -2.98 5.39
CA VAL A 280 24.75 -1.79 4.91
C VAL A 280 25.59 -2.13 3.68
N SER A 281 26.31 -3.25 3.73
CA SER A 281 27.15 -3.71 2.62
C SER A 281 26.30 -4.00 1.37
N SER A 282 25.23 -4.79 1.53
CA SER A 282 24.31 -5.12 0.43
C SER A 282 23.64 -3.87 -0.16
N LEU A 283 23.24 -2.91 0.68
CA LEU A 283 22.64 -1.66 0.24
C LEU A 283 23.64 -0.81 -0.55
N LYS A 284 24.88 -0.66 -0.07
CA LYS A 284 25.95 0.05 -0.79
C LYS A 284 26.18 -0.60 -2.16
N THR A 285 26.29 -1.92 -2.22
CA THR A 285 26.47 -2.66 -3.48
C THR A 285 25.28 -2.46 -4.43
N LEU A 286 24.05 -2.52 -3.94
CA LEU A 286 22.86 -2.28 -4.77
C LEU A 286 22.83 -0.84 -5.31
N LEU A 287 23.21 0.16 -4.51
CA LEU A 287 23.29 1.54 -4.95
C LEU A 287 24.36 1.69 -6.05
N ILE A 288 25.59 1.24 -5.79
CA ILE A 288 26.69 1.28 -6.78
C ILE A 288 26.26 0.57 -8.05
N ASN A 289 25.72 -0.65 -7.98
CA ASN A 289 25.30 -1.39 -9.17
C ASN A 289 24.22 -0.65 -9.96
N ASN A 290 23.24 -0.02 -9.31
CA ASN A 290 22.19 0.74 -9.99
C ASN A 290 22.71 2.02 -10.65
N PHE A 291 23.73 2.66 -10.08
CA PHE A 291 24.36 3.87 -10.64
C PHE A 291 25.45 3.55 -11.67
N SER A 292 26.15 2.42 -11.53
CA SER A 292 27.23 1.96 -12.41
C SER A 292 26.72 1.10 -13.56
N SER A 293 25.51 0.52 -13.48
CA SER A 293 24.89 -0.11 -14.64
C SER A 293 24.62 0.96 -15.68
N ILE A 294 25.39 0.95 -16.77
CA ILE A 294 24.98 1.60 -18.02
C ILE A 294 23.63 0.97 -18.34
N LYS A 295 22.53 1.70 -18.13
CA LYS A 295 21.23 1.25 -18.60
C LYS A 295 21.37 1.17 -20.12
N SER A 296 21.53 -0.04 -20.66
CA SER A 296 21.49 -0.29 -22.09
C SER A 296 20.07 0.03 -22.57
N ILE A 297 19.81 1.30 -22.81
CA ILE A 297 18.72 1.74 -23.65
C ILE A 297 19.23 1.47 -25.07
N GLY A 298 18.50 0.64 -25.82
CA GLY A 298 18.86 0.34 -27.21
C GLY A 298 19.09 1.63 -28.02
N ASN A 299 20.07 1.57 -28.93
CA ASN A 299 20.42 2.54 -29.97
C ASN A 299 19.91 3.98 -29.77
N CYS A 300 20.51 4.75 -28.87
CA CYS A 300 20.55 6.21 -28.94
C CYS A 300 21.70 6.72 -28.06
N GLU A 301 22.48 7.66 -28.59
CA GLU A 301 23.78 8.12 -28.09
C GLU A 301 23.75 8.73 -26.68
N ILE A 302 24.88 8.58 -25.99
CA ILE A 302 25.15 9.13 -24.65
C ILE A 302 25.45 10.62 -24.82
N THR A 303 24.70 11.47 -24.12
CA THR A 303 25.15 12.83 -23.79
C THR A 303 25.40 12.93 -22.28
N ASP A 304 26.62 13.38 -21.97
CA ASP A 304 27.28 13.60 -20.68
C ASP A 304 26.47 13.46 -19.38
N THR A 305 26.97 12.58 -18.49
CA THR A 305 26.54 12.47 -17.09
C THR A 305 27.69 12.84 -16.15
N GLY A 306 28.19 14.07 -16.27
CA GLY A 306 29.22 14.61 -15.37
C GLY A 306 28.74 14.84 -13.93
N ASP A 307 27.44 15.11 -13.71
CA ASP A 307 26.92 15.54 -12.40
C ASP A 307 26.51 14.41 -11.44
N VAL A 308 26.39 13.16 -11.92
CA VAL A 308 25.87 12.05 -11.10
C VAL A 308 26.96 11.40 -10.24
N LEU A 309 28.21 11.45 -10.68
CA LEU A 309 29.34 10.78 -10.02
C LEU A 309 29.79 11.47 -8.73
N ASP A 310 29.60 12.79 -8.61
CA ASP A 310 30.05 13.56 -7.45
C ASP A 310 29.29 13.20 -6.16
N ASN A 311 27.99 12.91 -6.27
CA ASN A 311 27.15 12.47 -5.14
C ASN A 311 27.54 11.08 -4.61
N LEU A 312 27.95 10.17 -5.49
CA LEU A 312 28.39 8.82 -5.10
C LEU A 312 29.76 8.88 -4.41
N LYS A 313 30.70 9.68 -4.94
CA LYS A 313 32.02 9.87 -4.33
C LYS A 313 31.91 10.45 -2.93
N GLN A 314 31.11 11.52 -2.75
CA GLN A 314 30.87 12.13 -1.46
C GLN A 314 30.28 11.12 -0.45
N PHE A 315 29.32 10.28 -0.87
CA PHE A 315 28.74 9.25 -0.03
C PHE A 315 29.73 8.15 0.38
N LEU A 316 30.62 7.75 -0.53
CA LEU A 316 31.65 6.73 -0.26
C LEU A 316 32.73 7.24 0.70
N THR A 317 33.04 8.53 0.70
CA THR A 317 34.11 9.14 1.51
C THR A 317 33.71 9.52 2.94
N VAL A 318 32.42 9.49 3.31
CA VAL A 318 31.94 9.94 4.64
C VAL A 318 32.41 9.05 5.82
N ASN A 319 33.06 7.91 5.57
CA ASN A 319 33.54 7.01 6.64
C ASN A 319 35.05 7.09 6.95
N GLU A 320 35.82 8.02 6.36
CA GLU A 320 37.28 8.04 6.57
C GLU A 320 37.77 9.04 7.63
N ASN A 321 36.93 9.90 8.21
CA ASN A 321 37.38 10.95 9.14
C ASN A 321 36.57 11.08 10.45
N THR A 322 36.26 9.98 11.13
CA THR A 322 35.89 10.03 12.55
C THR A 322 36.76 9.08 13.37
N ASN A 323 38.01 9.47 13.57
CA ASN A 323 38.79 8.98 14.70
C ASN A 323 38.15 9.50 16.01
N PRO A 324 37.84 8.64 16.99
CA PRO A 324 37.38 9.09 18.30
C PRO A 324 38.60 9.53 19.13
N SER A 325 39.07 10.75 18.95
CA SER A 325 40.11 11.34 19.81
C SER A 325 39.46 12.20 20.91
N THR A 326 39.34 11.59 22.09
CA THR A 326 39.72 12.15 23.40
C THR A 326 39.57 13.67 23.61
N TYR A 327 38.52 14.09 24.31
CA TYR A 327 38.55 15.27 25.21
C TYR A 327 37.52 15.10 26.34
N PHE A 328 37.89 14.35 27.37
CA PHE A 328 37.47 14.65 28.74
C PHE A 328 38.72 15.12 29.46
N ASN A 329 38.86 16.44 29.60
CA ASN A 329 39.70 17.02 30.64
C ASN A 329 38.78 17.30 31.82
N ASP A 330 38.99 16.57 32.91
CA ASP A 330 38.64 17.01 34.25
C ASP A 330 39.40 18.31 34.56
N THR A 331 38.68 19.34 35.04
CA THR A 331 39.00 20.16 36.22
C THR A 331 37.96 21.26 36.36
N ASN A 332 36.96 21.06 37.22
CA ASN A 332 36.82 21.73 38.53
C ASN A 332 35.53 21.26 39.22
#